data_AF-A0A1G0ZW17-F1
#
_entry.id   AF-A0A1G0ZW17-F1
#
_cell.length_a   1.000
_cell.length_b   1.000
_cell.length_c   1.000
_cell.angle_alpha   90.00
_cell.angle_beta   90.00
_cell.angle_gamma   90.00
#
_symmetry.space_group_name_H-M   'P 1'
#
loop_
_entity.id
_entity.type
_entity.pdbx_description
1 polymer ?
#
loop_
_entity_poly.entity_id
_entity_poly.type
_entity_poly.pdbx_seq_one_letter_code
_entity_poly.pdbx_strand_id
1 'polypeptide(L)' 'MASRKPVRMTKLGLRDIVCFRIANRKGYATLARNHLTEGRTLIQAYARLIKACRRHGLELPEADLAALDKRCR' A
#
# COMPACT_ATOMS: atom_id res chain seq x y z
N MET A 1 -1.94 -31.10 -10.67
CA MET A 1 -1.36 -29.85 -10.11
C MET A 1 -2.08 -28.67 -10.75
N ALA A 2 -2.78 -27.84 -9.98
CA ALA A 2 -3.51 -26.70 -10.52
C ALA A 2 -2.52 -25.65 -11.05
N SER A 3 -2.45 -25.50 -12.37
CA SER A 3 -1.70 -24.45 -13.03
C SER A 3 -2.25 -23.09 -12.61
N ARG A 4 -1.49 -22.31 -11.82
CA ARG A 4 -1.84 -20.93 -11.50
C ARG A 4 -1.72 -20.13 -12.80
N LYS A 5 -2.86 -19.84 -13.44
CA LYS A 5 -2.93 -18.89 -14.57
C LYS A 5 -2.15 -17.62 -14.20
N PRO A 6 -1.36 -17.02 -15.10
CA PRO A 6 -0.64 -15.79 -14.81
C PRO A 6 -1.67 -14.72 -14.42
N VAL A 7 -1.62 -14.28 -13.17
CA VAL A 7 -2.45 -13.17 -12.69
C VAL A 7 -1.95 -11.93 -13.43
N ARG A 8 -2.79 -11.35 -14.29
CA ARG A 8 -2.46 -10.07 -14.92
C ARG A 8 -2.30 -9.03 -13.82
N MET A 9 -1.07 -8.56 -13.61
CA MET A 9 -0.77 -7.58 -12.59
C MET A 9 -1.12 -6.18 -13.11
N THR A 10 -1.99 -5.48 -12.39
CA THR A 10 -2.32 -4.09 -12.69
C THR A 10 -1.40 -3.18 -11.88
N LYS A 11 -0.62 -2.35 -12.57
CA LYS A 11 0.26 -1.38 -11.92
C LYS A 11 -0.54 -0.18 -11.42
N LEU A 12 -0.31 0.18 -10.16
CA LEU A 12 -0.83 1.39 -9.53
C LEU A 12 0.27 2.43 -9.47
N GLY A 13 -0.10 3.70 -9.61
CA GLY A 13 0.83 4.81 -9.41
C GLY A 13 0.86 5.24 -7.95
N LEU A 14 1.86 6.04 -7.57
CA LEU A 14 1.89 6.71 -6.26
C LEU A 14 0.64 7.56 -6.02
N ARG A 15 0.00 8.07 -7.08
CA ARG A 15 -1.22 8.88 -7.00
C ARG A 15 -2.44 8.10 -6.52
N ASP A 16 -2.47 6.78 -6.75
CA ASP A 16 -3.54 5.89 -6.32
C ASP A 16 -3.42 5.49 -4.83
N ILE A 17 -2.40 6.00 -4.14
CA ILE A 17 -2.06 5.66 -2.78
C ILE A 17 -2.33 6.87 -1.90
N VAL A 18 -3.20 6.70 -0.92
CA VAL A 18 -3.46 7.67 0.13
C VAL A 18 -2.74 7.18 1.38
N CYS A 19 -2.03 8.06 2.07
CA CYS A 19 -1.47 7.77 3.36
C CYS A 19 -1.82 8.89 4.32
N PHE A 20 -2.10 8.53 5.56
CA PHE A 20 -2.46 9.49 6.59
C PHE A 20 -2.06 9.01 7.97
N ARG A 21 -1.87 9.97 8.88
CA ARG A 21 -1.64 9.68 10.29
C ARG A 21 -2.97 9.39 10.98
N ILE A 22 -2.99 8.37 11.83
CA ILE A 22 -4.23 8.03 12.55
C ILE A 22 -4.38 9.00 13.72
N ALA A 23 -5.49 9.75 13.77
CA ALA A 23 -5.70 10.77 14.80
C ALA A 23 -5.81 10.18 16.21
N ASN A 24 -6.57 9.10 16.37
CA ASN A 24 -6.95 8.55 17.68
C ASN A 24 -5.97 7.50 18.23
N ARG A 25 -4.87 7.19 17.53
CA ARG A 25 -3.85 6.23 17.99
C ARG A 25 -2.50 6.49 17.33
N LYS A 26 -1.43 6.04 17.97
CA LYS A 26 -0.08 6.11 17.37
C LYS A 26 0.02 5.16 16.17
N GLY A 27 0.13 5.72 14.97
CA GLY A 27 0.36 4.95 13.76
C GLY A 27 0.01 5.70 12.48
N TYR A 28 0.20 4.99 11.38
CA TYR A 28 -0.07 5.43 10.02
C TYR A 28 -0.99 4.44 9.35
N ALA A 29 -1.81 4.94 8.43
CA ALA A 29 -2.64 4.13 7.56
C ALA A 29 -2.31 4.44 6.10
N THR A 30 -2.40 3.41 5.26
CA THR A 30 -2.22 3.47 3.82
C THR A 30 -3.42 2.83 3.15
N LEU A 31 -3.91 3.45 2.08
CA LEU A 31 -5.11 3.06 1.35
C LEU A 31 -4.81 3.07 -0.15
N ALA A 32 -5.10 1.96 -0.84
CA ALA A 32 -5.13 1.89 -2.29
C ALA A 32 -6.14 0.84 -2.76
N ARG A 33 -6.96 1.16 -3.78
CA ARG A 33 -7.94 0.23 -4.40
C ARG A 33 -8.73 -0.61 -3.38
N ASN A 34 -9.32 0.03 -2.38
CA ASN A 34 -10.09 -0.59 -1.29
C ASN A 34 -9.30 -1.48 -0.31
N HIS A 35 -7.97 -1.46 -0.35
CA HIS A 35 -7.12 -2.07 0.66
C HIS A 35 -6.63 -1.00 1.64
N LEU A 36 -7.17 -1.04 2.86
CA LEU A 36 -6.69 -0.23 3.98
C LEU A 36 -5.75 -1.08 4.83
N THR A 37 -4.54 -0.59 5.07
CA THR A 37 -3.57 -1.23 5.95
C THR A 37 -2.95 -0.23 6.90
N GLU A 38 -2.67 -0.68 8.12
CA GLU A 38 -2.17 0.17 9.19
C GLU A 38 -0.79 -0.32 9.66
N GLY A 39 -0.01 0.57 10.27
CA GLY A 39 1.28 0.26 10.87
C GLY A 39 1.70 1.30 11.90
N ARG A 40 2.67 0.95 12.76
CA ARG A 40 3.28 1.89 13.71
C ARG A 40 4.11 2.96 13.00
N THR A 41 4.65 2.62 11.83
CA THR A 41 5.38 3.52 10.93
C THR A 41 4.75 3.51 9.54
N LEU A 42 4.97 4.57 8.77
CA LEU A 42 4.50 4.66 7.38
C LEU A 42 5.06 3.52 6.51
N ILE A 43 6.33 3.16 6.72
CA ILE A 43 6.99 2.01 6.08
C ILE A 43 6.21 0.73 6.32
N GLN A 44 5.84 0.47 7.57
CA GLN A 44 5.14 -0.74 7.95
C GLN A 44 3.74 -0.80 7.33
N ALA A 45 3.02 0.32 7.35
CA ALA A 45 1.71 0.42 6.70
C ALA A 45 1.83 0.18 5.18
N TYR A 46 2.82 0.80 4.53
CA TYR A 46 3.05 0.66 3.10
C TYR A 46 3.47 -0.77 2.68
N ALA A 47 4.38 -1.41 3.42
CA ALA A 47 4.78 -2.80 3.17
C ALA A 47 3.61 -3.77 3.29
N ARG A 48 2.70 -3.53 4.25
CA ARG A 48 1.45 -4.30 4.39
C ARG A 48 0.51 -4.08 3.22
N LEU A 49 0.41 -2.84 2.72
CA LEU A 49 -0.38 -2.51 1.53
C LEU A 49 0.14 -3.25 0.30
N ILE A 50 1.46 -3.22 0.05
CA ILE A 50 2.10 -3.97 -1.05
C ILE A 50 1.71 -5.45 -0.98
N LYS A 51 1.81 -6.06 0.20
CA LYS A 51 1.45 -7.48 0.38
C LYS A 51 -0.05 -7.73 0.15
N ALA A 52 -0.92 -6.83 0.57
CA ALA A 52 -2.35 -6.91 0.29
C ALA A 52 -2.62 -6.83 -1.21
N CYS A 53 -2.14 -5.79 -1.87
CA CYS A 53 -2.30 -5.56 -3.30
C CYS A 53 -1.76 -6.71 -4.16
N ARG A 54 -0.56 -7.25 -3.84
CA ARG A 54 0.01 -8.39 -4.56
C ARG A 54 -0.88 -9.65 -4.52
N ARG A 55 -1.62 -9.87 -3.43
CA ARG A 55 -2.60 -10.99 -3.34
C ARG A 55 -3.79 -10.81 -4.28
N HIS A 56 -4.06 -9.59 -4.73
CA HIS A 56 -5.15 -9.24 -5.63
C HIS A 56 -4.68 -8.90 -7.05
N GLY A 57 -3.43 -9.21 -7.40
CA GLY A 57 -2.89 -8.89 -8.72
C GLY A 57 -2.65 -7.40 -8.95
N LEU A 58 -2.40 -6.64 -7.89
CA LEU A 58 -2.05 -5.23 -7.95
C LEU A 58 -0.56 -5.06 -7.63
N GLU A 59 0.13 -4.28 -8.45
CA GLU A 59 1.53 -3.93 -8.26
C GLU A 59 1.64 -2.46 -7.83
N LEU A 60 2.26 -2.22 -6.69
CA LEU A 60 2.55 -0.88 -6.19
C LEU A 60 4.03 -0.58 -6.42
N PRO A 61 4.39 0.68 -6.68
CA PRO A 61 5.77 1.06 -6.91
C PRO A 61 6.55 0.90 -5.60
N GLU A 62 7.84 0.59 -5.70
CA GLU A 62 8.76 0.91 -4.60
C GLU A 62 8.75 2.42 -4.44
N ALA A 63 8.13 2.88 -3.37
CA ALA A 63 8.02 4.30 -3.09
C ALA A 63 9.25 4.72 -2.29
N ASP A 64 9.85 5.83 -2.70
CA ASP A 64 10.69 6.60 -1.80
C ASP A 64 9.86 6.99 -0.59
N LEU A 65 10.25 6.49 0.57
CA LEU A 65 9.56 6.75 1.83
C LEU A 65 9.44 8.24 2.13
N ALA A 66 10.44 9.03 1.72
CA ALA A 66 10.40 10.48 1.80
C ALA A 66 9.33 11.11 0.91
N ALA A 67 9.05 10.54 -0.26
CA ALA A 67 7.99 11.01 -1.15
C ALA A 67 6.61 10.62 -0.62
N LEU A 68 6.49 9.45 0.01
CA LEU A 68 5.26 9.02 0.66
C LEU A 68 4.96 9.84 1.91
N ASP A 69 5.98 10.12 2.73
CA ASP A 69 5.86 10.90 3.97
C ASP A 69 5.45 12.35 3.70
N LYS A 70 6.04 13.00 2.68
CA LYS A 70 5.61 14.33 2.21
C LYS A 70 4.14 14.40 1.77
N ARG A 71 3.53 13.26 1.43
CA ARG A 71 2.13 13.16 1.00
C ARG A 71 1.22 12.66 2.13
N CYS A 72 1.80 12.28 3.26
CA CYS A 72 1.05 11.85 4.44
C CYS A 72 0.37 13.07 5.05
N ARG A 73 -0.96 13.04 5.10
CA ARG A 73 -1.77 14.10 5.71
C ARG A 73 -2.29 13.69 7.09
#